data_AF-A0AAV6TUG5-F1
#
_entry.id   AF-A0AAV6TUG5-F1
#
_cell.length_a   1.000
_cell.length_b   1.000
_cell.length_c   1.000
_cell.angle_alpha   90.00
_cell.angle_beta   90.00
_cell.angle_gamma   90.00
#
_symmetry.space_group_name_H-M   'P 1'
#
loop_
_entity.id
_entity.type
_entity.pdbx_description
1 polymer ?
#
loop_
_entity_poly.entity_id
_entity_poly.type
_entity_poly.pdbx_seq_one_letter_code
_entity_poly.pdbx_strand_id
1 'polypeptide(L)'
;SYLSYMGPTEEMKGQVLDFLGSVKDETRNWLSLEVMCSDEARAFKLLIGVAPKAVLPYATETFQGDNKKWSTLFTFLHEHVINISEEDPNIEVYSQTFHAVLGHLAETVHPVALLSLLPQGEREDLVPHVRRCVEKHQADQLRVKIVSLGQEIKSMMLP
;
A
#
# COMPACT_ATOMS: atom_id res chain seq x y z
N SER A 1 -20.49 -22.54 -8.76
CA SER A 1 -21.05 -22.01 -7.49
C SER A 1 -19.86 -21.54 -6.65
N TYR A 2 -19.50 -20.26 -6.78
CA TYR A 2 -18.44 -19.68 -5.95
C TYR A 2 -19.09 -19.28 -4.64
N LEU A 3 -18.91 -20.11 -3.61
CA LEU A 3 -19.15 -19.68 -2.25
C LEU A 3 -18.28 -18.45 -2.02
N SER A 4 -18.91 -17.27 -1.97
CA SER A 4 -18.29 -16.04 -1.49
C SER A 4 -17.89 -16.31 -0.05
N TYR A 5 -16.65 -16.73 0.16
CA TYR A 5 -16.09 -16.84 1.49
C TYR A 5 -16.01 -15.41 2.04
N MET A 6 -16.91 -15.10 2.97
CA MET A 6 -17.05 -13.77 3.59
C MET A 6 -15.98 -13.47 4.66
N GLY A 7 -14.98 -14.34 4.80
CA GLY A 7 -13.99 -14.24 5.88
C GLY A 7 -14.59 -14.56 7.25
N PRO A 8 -13.77 -14.55 8.31
CA PRO A 8 -14.24 -14.65 9.68
C PRO A 8 -15.02 -13.39 10.09
N THR A 9 -16.08 -13.58 10.88
CA THR A 9 -16.84 -12.46 11.46
C THR A 9 -15.99 -11.67 12.46
N GLU A 10 -16.32 -10.40 12.71
CA GLU A 10 -15.60 -9.58 13.69
C GLU A 10 -15.64 -10.17 15.11
N GLU A 11 -16.74 -10.82 15.48
CA GLU A 11 -16.84 -11.56 16.76
C GLU A 11 -15.83 -12.72 16.81
N MET A 12 -15.70 -13.48 15.72
CA MET A 12 -14.75 -14.60 15.64
C MET A 12 -13.30 -14.12 15.61
N LYS A 13 -13.02 -12.99 14.95
CA LYS A 13 -11.70 -12.34 15.00
C LYS A 13 -11.34 -11.93 16.43
N GLY A 14 -12.29 -11.33 17.16
CA GLY A 14 -12.11 -10.96 18.57
C GLY A 14 -11.74 -12.16 19.43
N GLN A 15 -12.51 -13.25 19.32
CA GLN A 15 -12.23 -14.50 20.06
C GLN A 15 -10.85 -15.09 19.74
N VAL A 16 -10.42 -15.03 18.47
CA VAL A 16 -9.09 -15.48 18.06
C VAL A 16 -8.00 -14.58 18.65
N LEU A 17 -8.18 -13.26 18.64
CA LEU A 17 -7.22 -12.32 19.23
C LEU A 17 -7.10 -12.50 20.74
N ASP A 18 -8.21 -12.73 21.45
CA ASP A 18 -8.23 -13.00 22.88
C ASP A 18 -7.48 -14.30 23.20
N PHE A 19 -7.75 -15.35 22.42
CA PHE A 19 -7.03 -16.63 22.52
C PHE A 19 -5.53 -16.43 22.29
N LEU A 20 -5.12 -15.77 21.21
CA LEU A 20 -3.70 -15.50 20.92
C LEU A 20 -3.02 -14.68 22.02
N GLY A 21 -3.74 -13.75 22.66
CA GLY A 21 -3.26 -13.01 23.83
C GLY A 21 -2.86 -13.92 25.00
N SER A 22 -3.47 -15.11 25.12
CA SER A 22 -3.19 -16.08 26.18
C SER A 22 -2.09 -17.13 25.85
N VAL A 23 -1.70 -17.27 24.58
CA VAL A 23 -0.78 -18.34 24.09
C VAL A 23 0.31 -17.83 23.15
N LYS A 24 0.62 -16.53 23.23
CA LYS A 24 1.45 -15.80 22.24
C LYS A 24 2.84 -16.42 22.00
N ASP A 25 3.40 -17.11 22.99
CA ASP A 25 4.74 -17.73 22.89
C ASP A 25 4.74 -19.21 22.49
N GLU A 26 3.57 -19.86 22.40
CA GLU A 26 3.47 -21.32 22.20
C GLU A 26 3.11 -21.73 20.77
N THR A 27 2.57 -20.83 19.95
CA THR A 27 2.00 -21.16 18.64
C THR A 27 2.86 -20.62 17.48
N ARG A 28 3.49 -21.50 16.70
CA ARG A 28 4.39 -21.12 15.57
C ARG A 28 3.79 -20.19 14.50
N ASN A 29 2.46 -20.11 14.40
CA ASN A 29 1.74 -19.32 13.39
C ASN A 29 0.94 -18.16 14.00
N TRP A 30 1.23 -17.76 15.25
CA TRP A 30 0.47 -16.71 15.95
C TRP A 30 0.43 -15.39 15.16
N LEU A 31 1.55 -15.01 14.52
CA LEU A 31 1.66 -13.74 13.80
C LEU A 31 0.69 -13.67 12.62
N SER A 32 0.58 -14.73 11.81
CA SER A 32 -0.32 -14.74 10.66
C SER A 32 -1.78 -14.62 11.10
N LEU A 33 -2.16 -15.33 12.17
CA LEU A 33 -3.52 -15.25 12.72
C LEU A 33 -3.80 -13.89 13.36
N GLU A 34 -2.83 -13.31 14.07
CA GLU A 34 -2.96 -11.98 14.67
C GLU A 34 -3.13 -10.92 13.58
N VAL A 35 -2.33 -10.98 12.50
CA VAL A 35 -2.45 -10.06 11.35
C VAL A 35 -3.80 -10.21 10.64
N MET A 36 -4.26 -11.44 10.40
CA MET A 36 -5.54 -11.68 9.71
C MET A 36 -6.77 -11.27 10.52
N CYS A 37 -6.68 -11.32 11.85
CA CYS A 37 -7.78 -10.99 12.76
C CYS A 37 -7.72 -9.55 13.29
N SER A 38 -6.62 -8.84 13.06
CA SER A 38 -6.47 -7.44 13.46
C SER A 38 -7.13 -6.48 12.48
N ASP A 39 -7.38 -5.25 12.94
CA ASP A 39 -7.59 -4.12 12.04
C ASP A 39 -6.32 -3.79 11.24
N GLU A 40 -6.49 -3.02 10.17
CA GLU A 40 -5.44 -2.70 9.21
C GLU A 40 -4.25 -1.98 9.86
N ALA A 41 -4.50 -1.02 10.75
CA ALA A 41 -3.45 -0.25 11.40
C ALA A 41 -2.60 -1.13 12.32
N ARG A 42 -3.25 -2.01 13.09
CA ARG A 42 -2.55 -2.99 13.93
C ARG A 42 -1.79 -4.02 13.10
N ALA A 43 -2.39 -4.52 12.02
CA ALA A 43 -1.73 -5.44 11.09
C ALA A 43 -0.45 -4.84 10.50
N PHE A 44 -0.48 -3.56 10.09
CA PHE A 44 0.71 -2.88 9.56
C PHE A 44 1.81 -2.75 10.60
N LYS A 45 1.48 -2.29 11.82
CA LYS A 45 2.46 -2.18 12.91
C LYS A 45 3.12 -3.52 13.24
N LEU A 46 2.32 -4.59 13.29
CA LEU A 46 2.82 -5.94 13.55
C LEU A 46 3.75 -6.41 12.44
N LEU A 47 3.35 -6.28 11.17
CA LEU A 47 4.18 -6.73 10.05
C LEU A 47 5.47 -5.91 9.94
N ILE A 48 5.39 -4.59 10.07
CA ILE A 48 6.57 -3.72 10.03
C ILE A 48 7.53 -4.07 11.18
N GLY A 49 7.04 -4.25 12.39
CA GLY A 49 7.89 -4.52 13.55
C GLY A 49 8.46 -5.94 13.64
N VAL A 50 7.71 -6.96 13.18
CA VAL A 50 8.04 -8.37 13.45
C VAL A 50 8.45 -9.12 12.18
N ALA A 51 7.88 -8.78 11.02
CA ALA A 51 8.09 -9.50 9.76
C ALA A 51 8.19 -8.54 8.56
N PRO A 52 9.21 -7.66 8.51
CA PRO A 52 9.29 -6.59 7.53
C PRO A 52 9.29 -7.10 6.08
N LYS A 53 9.87 -8.28 5.83
CA LYS A 53 9.89 -8.93 4.51
C LYS A 53 8.49 -9.35 4.02
N ALA A 54 7.53 -9.52 4.93
CA ALA A 54 6.15 -9.90 4.60
C ALA A 54 5.25 -8.70 4.28
N VAL A 55 5.69 -7.47 4.60
CA VAL A 55 4.88 -6.25 4.41
C VAL A 55 4.48 -6.06 2.95
N LEU A 56 5.42 -6.10 2.02
CA LEU A 56 5.14 -5.86 0.60
C LEU A 56 4.30 -6.98 -0.04
N PRO A 57 4.60 -8.28 0.15
CA PRO A 57 3.72 -9.36 -0.30
C PRO A 57 2.29 -9.23 0.23
N TYR A 58 2.14 -8.99 1.55
CA TYR A 58 0.84 -8.82 2.18
C TYR A 58 0.04 -7.67 1.57
N ALA A 59 0.66 -6.50 1.37
CA ALA A 59 0.03 -5.34 0.76
C ALA A 59 -0.42 -5.62 -0.69
N THR A 60 0.44 -6.27 -1.46
CA THR A 60 0.19 -6.59 -2.87
C THR A 60 -1.00 -7.54 -3.03
N GLU A 61 -1.11 -8.55 -2.17
CA GLU A 61 -2.20 -9.53 -2.20
C GLU A 61 -3.50 -8.98 -1.61
N THR A 62 -3.41 -8.19 -0.54
CA THR A 62 -4.58 -7.82 0.28
C THR A 62 -5.24 -6.52 -0.16
N PHE A 63 -4.47 -5.54 -0.66
CA PHE A 63 -5.03 -4.20 -0.91
C PHE A 63 -5.74 -4.11 -2.24
N GLN A 64 -5.47 -5.00 -3.20
CA GLN A 64 -6.17 -5.10 -4.50
C GLN A 64 -6.27 -3.75 -5.26
N GLY A 65 -5.29 -2.86 -5.10
CA GLY A 65 -5.29 -1.52 -5.70
C GLY A 65 -6.03 -0.43 -4.92
N ASP A 66 -6.44 -0.69 -3.68
CA ASP A 66 -6.98 0.33 -2.77
C ASP A 66 -5.87 1.31 -2.36
N ASN A 67 -5.82 2.43 -3.08
CA ASN A 67 -4.84 3.48 -2.86
C ASN A 67 -4.87 4.04 -1.42
N LYS A 68 -6.01 4.02 -0.72
CA LYS A 68 -6.05 4.52 0.68
C LYS A 68 -5.24 3.62 1.60
N LYS A 69 -5.29 2.30 1.40
CA LYS A 69 -4.50 1.33 2.18
C LYS A 69 -3.01 1.47 1.86
N TRP A 70 -2.67 1.62 0.59
CA TRP A 70 -1.28 1.88 0.18
C TRP A 70 -0.73 3.19 0.76
N SER A 71 -1.52 4.27 0.74
CA SER A 71 -1.13 5.54 1.36
C SER A 71 -0.96 5.41 2.87
N THR A 72 -1.88 4.69 3.55
CA THR A 72 -1.77 4.43 4.98
C THR A 72 -0.50 3.63 5.30
N LEU A 73 -0.22 2.56 4.55
CA LEU A 73 1.00 1.78 4.71
C LEU A 73 2.26 2.62 4.50
N PHE A 74 2.26 3.51 3.49
CA PHE A 74 3.37 4.42 3.23
C PHE A 74 3.65 5.32 4.45
N THR A 75 2.61 5.89 5.06
CA THR A 75 2.76 6.72 6.27
C THR A 75 3.40 5.93 7.42
N PHE A 76 2.93 4.72 7.69
CA PHE A 76 3.48 3.88 8.77
C PHE A 76 4.92 3.45 8.49
N LEU A 77 5.24 3.09 7.25
CA LEU A 77 6.60 2.75 6.84
C LEU A 77 7.54 3.95 6.94
N HIS A 78 7.08 5.12 6.51
CA HIS A 78 7.85 6.36 6.59
C HIS A 78 8.18 6.72 8.05
N GLU A 79 7.18 6.70 8.92
CA GLU A 79 7.36 6.91 10.36
C GLU A 79 8.34 5.89 10.96
N HIS A 80 8.24 4.61 10.57
CA HIS A 80 9.16 3.58 11.06
C HIS A 80 10.59 3.81 10.58
N VAL A 81 10.79 4.11 9.29
CA VAL A 81 12.11 4.34 8.67
C VAL A 81 12.83 5.56 9.26
N ILE A 82 12.11 6.61 9.67
CA ILE A 82 12.75 7.77 10.31
C ILE A 82 13.23 7.43 11.73
N ASN A 83 12.53 6.53 12.43
CA ASN A 83 12.79 6.24 13.84
C ASN A 83 13.67 5.01 14.07
N ILE A 84 14.03 4.26 13.02
CA ILE A 84 14.81 3.04 13.14
C ILE A 84 16.31 3.34 13.26
N SER A 85 17.05 2.46 13.95
CA SER A 85 18.51 2.54 14.02
C SER A 85 19.15 2.23 12.66
N GLU A 86 20.20 2.95 12.30
CA GLU A 86 21.02 2.63 11.11
C GLU A 86 21.69 1.24 11.20
N GLU A 87 21.83 0.71 12.42
CA GLU A 87 22.37 -0.64 12.67
C GLU A 87 21.32 -1.76 12.60
N ASP A 88 20.05 -1.43 12.32
CA ASP A 88 18.99 -2.45 12.24
C ASP A 88 19.28 -3.45 11.09
N PRO A 89 19.25 -4.76 11.35
CA PRO A 89 19.58 -5.78 10.36
C PRO A 89 18.60 -5.80 9.17
N ASN A 90 17.43 -5.16 9.29
CA ASN A 90 16.43 -5.06 8.23
C ASN A 90 16.36 -3.67 7.58
N ILE A 91 17.30 -2.75 7.86
CA ILE A 91 17.31 -1.39 7.30
C ILE A 91 17.14 -1.37 5.77
N GLU A 92 17.84 -2.28 5.08
CA GLU A 92 17.76 -2.39 3.63
C GLU A 92 16.38 -2.90 3.18
N VAL A 93 15.78 -3.84 3.92
CA VAL A 93 14.43 -4.34 3.64
C VAL A 93 13.40 -3.21 3.77
N TYR A 94 13.51 -2.38 4.80
CA TYR A 94 12.62 -1.25 4.97
C TYR A 94 12.78 -0.21 3.85
N SER A 95 14.02 0.12 3.48
CA SER A 95 14.30 1.03 2.37
C SER A 95 13.72 0.53 1.04
N GLN A 96 13.99 -0.74 0.70
CA GLN A 96 13.43 -1.37 -0.50
C GLN A 96 11.89 -1.39 -0.48
N THR A 97 11.29 -1.73 0.66
CA THR A 97 9.83 -1.75 0.83
C THR A 97 9.23 -0.36 0.70
N PHE A 98 9.87 0.66 1.29
CA PHE A 98 9.47 2.05 1.19
C PHE A 98 9.45 2.53 -0.28
N HIS A 99 10.53 2.31 -1.02
CA HIS A 99 10.60 2.69 -2.43
C HIS A 99 9.64 1.88 -3.32
N ALA A 100 9.39 0.61 -3.00
CA ALA A 100 8.41 -0.21 -3.72
C ALA A 100 6.97 0.32 -3.53
N VAL A 101 6.59 0.63 -2.29
CA VAL A 101 5.29 1.23 -1.95
C VAL A 101 5.13 2.60 -2.62
N LEU A 102 6.17 3.43 -2.56
CA LEU A 102 6.16 4.73 -3.23
C LEU A 102 6.08 4.59 -4.75
N GLY A 103 6.77 3.61 -5.34
CA GLY A 103 6.68 3.27 -6.75
C GLY A 103 5.28 2.85 -7.16
N HIS A 104 4.60 2.03 -6.35
CA HIS A 104 3.21 1.68 -6.57
C HIS A 104 2.31 2.92 -6.57
N LEU A 105 2.42 3.76 -5.54
CA LEU A 105 1.63 5.00 -5.42
C LEU A 105 1.89 5.95 -6.60
N ALA A 106 3.14 6.12 -7.02
CA ALA A 106 3.49 6.93 -8.17
C ALA A 106 2.80 6.45 -9.46
N GLU A 107 2.52 5.16 -9.58
CA GLU A 107 1.79 4.59 -10.69
C GLU A 107 0.27 4.69 -10.54
N THR A 108 -0.28 4.72 -9.33
CA THR A 108 -1.73 4.53 -9.14
C THR A 108 -2.49 5.77 -8.67
N VAL A 109 -1.82 6.76 -8.08
CA VAL A 109 -2.48 7.95 -7.54
C VAL A 109 -2.31 9.18 -8.44
N HIS A 110 -3.16 10.18 -8.20
CA HIS A 110 -3.03 11.49 -8.84
C HIS A 110 -1.79 12.23 -8.30
N PRO A 111 -1.08 13.04 -9.11
CA PRO A 111 0.12 13.76 -8.67
C PRO A 111 -0.08 14.60 -7.40
N VAL A 112 -1.22 15.29 -7.27
CA VAL A 112 -1.56 16.07 -6.07
C VAL A 112 -1.66 15.19 -4.82
N ALA A 113 -2.26 14.00 -4.94
CA ALA A 113 -2.36 13.06 -3.82
C ALA A 113 -0.98 12.52 -3.44
N LEU A 114 -0.15 12.18 -4.43
CA LEU A 114 1.23 11.74 -4.17
C LEU A 114 2.02 12.80 -3.42
N LEU A 115 2.02 14.05 -3.91
CA LEU A 115 2.72 15.17 -3.28
C LEU A 115 2.26 15.41 -1.84
N SER A 116 0.98 15.20 -1.54
CA SER A 116 0.45 15.35 -0.18
C SER A 116 0.93 14.27 0.80
N LEU A 117 1.42 13.13 0.30
CA LEU A 117 1.95 12.04 1.12
C LEU A 117 3.45 12.19 1.41
N LEU A 118 4.18 12.89 0.57
CA LEU A 118 5.64 12.97 0.69
C LEU A 118 6.05 13.76 1.94
N PRO A 119 7.15 13.37 2.61
CA PRO A 119 7.73 14.17 3.67
C PRO A 119 8.10 15.58 3.17
N GLN A 120 7.98 16.56 4.06
CA GLN A 120 8.53 17.89 3.81
C GLN A 120 10.05 17.85 3.98
N GLY A 121 10.77 18.41 3.00
CA GLY A 121 12.23 18.47 2.99
C GLY A 121 12.81 18.15 1.63
N GLU A 122 14.09 18.48 1.44
CA GLU A 122 14.81 18.14 0.22
C GLU A 122 15.19 16.66 0.23
N ARG A 123 14.50 15.88 -0.61
CA ARG A 123 14.69 14.43 -0.77
C ARG A 123 14.79 14.10 -2.25
N GLU A 124 16.01 14.22 -2.78
CA GLU A 124 16.29 14.00 -4.20
C GLU A 124 15.94 12.57 -4.66
N ASP A 125 16.01 11.61 -3.74
CA ASP A 125 15.64 10.20 -3.94
C ASP A 125 14.16 10.00 -4.31
N LEU A 126 13.29 10.96 -3.99
CA LEU A 126 11.85 10.88 -4.27
C LEU A 126 11.48 11.51 -5.63
N VAL A 127 12.35 12.34 -6.20
CA VAL A 127 12.10 13.07 -7.46
C VAL A 127 11.79 12.13 -8.63
N PRO A 128 12.48 11.00 -8.83
CA PRO A 128 12.13 10.06 -9.90
C PRO A 128 10.69 9.54 -9.81
N HIS A 129 10.20 9.28 -8.59
CA HIS A 129 8.83 8.80 -8.37
C HIS A 129 7.80 9.88 -8.68
N VAL A 130 8.05 11.13 -8.26
CA VAL A 130 7.18 12.27 -8.60
C VAL A 130 7.12 12.49 -10.09
N ARG A 131 8.28 12.50 -10.76
CA ARG A 131 8.38 12.65 -12.21
C ARG A 131 7.55 11.57 -12.91
N ARG A 132 7.73 10.32 -12.51
CA ARG A 132 7.01 9.18 -13.09
C ARG A 132 5.49 9.33 -12.95
N CYS A 133 5.02 9.77 -11.77
CA CYS A 133 3.60 10.01 -11.53
C CYS A 133 3.02 11.09 -12.45
N VAL A 134 3.75 12.21 -12.60
CA VAL A 134 3.34 13.31 -13.48
C VAL A 134 3.32 12.89 -14.95
N GLU A 135 4.37 12.23 -15.43
CA GLU A 135 4.47 11.74 -16.81
C GLU A 135 3.33 10.78 -17.16
N LYS A 136 3.04 9.83 -16.27
CA LYS A 136 1.90 8.92 -16.44
C LYS A 136 0.58 9.66 -16.50
N HIS A 137 0.36 10.58 -15.57
CA HIS A 137 -0.87 11.36 -15.53
C HIS A 137 -1.07 12.18 -16.80
N GLN A 138 -0.01 12.81 -17.32
CA GLN A 138 -0.04 13.53 -18.59
C GLN A 138 -0.33 12.61 -19.78
N ALA A 139 0.26 11.42 -19.81
CA ALA A 139 -0.03 10.42 -20.84
C ALA A 139 -1.49 9.98 -20.82
N ASP A 140 -2.07 9.78 -19.63
CA ASP A 140 -3.48 9.43 -19.47
C ASP A 140 -4.41 10.58 -19.93
N GLN A 141 -4.09 11.83 -19.56
CA GLN A 141 -4.84 12.99 -20.04
C GLN A 141 -4.78 13.12 -21.57
N LEU A 142 -3.61 12.90 -22.16
CA LEU A 142 -3.45 12.94 -23.61
C LEU A 142 -4.27 11.83 -24.29
N ARG A 143 -4.24 10.61 -23.75
CA ARG A 143 -5.06 9.49 -24.24
C ARG A 143 -6.54 9.84 -24.23
N VAL A 144 -7.04 10.40 -23.13
CA VAL A 144 -8.45 10.81 -23.00
C VAL A 144 -8.81 11.88 -24.05
N LYS A 145 -7.95 12.89 -24.23
CA LYS A 145 -8.17 13.94 -25.25
C LYS A 145 -8.23 13.37 -26.66
N ILE A 146 -7.32 12.46 -27.01
CA ILE A 146 -7.29 11.80 -28.32
C ILE A 146 -8.59 11.01 -28.56
N VAL A 147 -9.02 10.24 -27.57
CA VAL A 147 -10.27 9.45 -27.67
C VAL A 147 -11.49 10.35 -27.81
N SER A 148 -11.59 11.43 -27.02
CA SER A 148 -12.68 12.41 -27.10
C SER A 148 -12.76 13.04 -28.49
N LEU A 149 -11.63 13.55 -29.00
CA LEU A 149 -11.57 14.13 -30.34
C LEU A 149 -11.96 13.13 -31.43
N GLY A 150 -11.53 11.87 -31.31
CA GLY A 150 -11.94 10.81 -32.23
C GLY A 150 -13.45 10.53 -32.20
N GLN A 151 -14.07 10.58 -31.03
CA GLN A 151 -15.52 10.42 -30.88
C GLN A 151 -16.30 11.61 -31.46
N GLU A 152 -15.82 12.84 -31.21
CA GLU A 152 -16.40 14.07 -31.77
C GLU A 152 -16.35 14.04 -33.30
N ILE A 153 -15.20 13.74 -33.90
CA ILE A 153 -15.06 13.63 -35.36
C ILE A 153 -16.02 12.57 -35.92
N LYS A 154 -16.09 11.39 -35.30
CA LYS A 154 -17.00 10.32 -35.72
C LYS A 154 -18.47 10.79 -35.67
N SER A 155 -18.86 11.54 -34.65
CA SER A 155 -20.21 12.06 -34.50
C SER A 155 -20.57 13.13 -35.54
N MET A 156 -19.61 13.95 -35.98
CA MET A 156 -19.82 14.96 -37.02
C MET A 156 -19.89 14.38 -38.43
N MET A 157 -19.33 13.18 -38.64
CA MET A 157 -19.29 12.50 -39.94
C MET A 157 -20.43 11.50 -40.17
N LEU A 158 -21.26 11.23 -39.16
CA LEU A 158 -22.47 10.42 -39.28
C LEU A 158 -23.67 11.38 -39.50
N PRO A 159 -24.32 11.36 -40.69
CA PRO A 159 -25.48 12.21 -40.98
C PRO A 159 -26.74 11.81 -40.19
#